data_AF-A0A382VJ69-F1
#
_entry.id   AF-A0A382VJ69-F1
#
_cell.length_a   1.000
_cell.length_b   1.000
_cell.length_c   1.000
_cell.angle_alpha   90.00
_cell.angle_beta   90.00
_cell.angle_gamma   90.00
#
_symmetry.space_group_name_H-M   'P 1'
#
loop_
_entity.id
_entity.type
_entity.pdbx_description
1 polymer ?
#
loop_
_entity_poly.entity_id
_entity_poly.type
_entity_poly.pdbx_seq_one_letter_code
_entity_poly.pdbx_strand_id
1 'polypeptide(L)'
;MIVKVFKIIFIFPVVLTFMGSCAVIQMGLKIDALEEKIIEEGSGPNKVLLIDLDGPISNRPKKTLTGFVRETGMVDRIREILKKAGEDENIKGILLRIN
;
A
#
# COMPACT_ATOMS: atom_id res chain seq x y z
N MET A 1 -36.51 13.62 -40.69
CA MET A 1 -35.24 12.83 -40.69
C MET A 1 -34.08 13.58 -40.03
N ILE A 2 -33.92 14.88 -40.25
CA ILE A 2 -32.90 15.77 -39.64
C ILE A 2 -32.82 15.74 -38.10
N VAL A 3 -33.95 15.70 -37.39
CA VAL A 3 -33.98 15.74 -35.91
C VAL A 3 -33.43 14.45 -35.28
N LYS A 4 -33.58 13.30 -35.96
CA LYS A 4 -33.03 12.02 -35.50
C LYS A 4 -31.50 11.99 -35.62
N VAL A 5 -30.96 12.58 -36.69
CA VAL A 5 -29.51 12.68 -36.93
C VAL A 5 -28.86 13.59 -35.88
N PHE A 6 -29.49 14.71 -35.55
CA PHE A 6 -29.00 15.62 -34.50
C PHE A 6 -28.98 14.95 -33.11
N LYS A 7 -30.01 14.15 -32.79
CA LYS A 7 -30.10 13.41 -31.53
C LYS A 7 -29.03 12.31 -31.43
N ILE A 8 -28.69 11.64 -32.53
CA ILE A 8 -27.63 10.62 -32.60
C ILE A 8 -26.24 11.25 -32.46
N ILE A 9 -26.00 12.39 -33.11
CA ILE A 9 -24.73 13.14 -33.03
C ILE A 9 -24.47 13.65 -31.61
N PHE A 10 -25.52 14.04 -30.86
CA PHE A 10 -25.36 14.50 -29.47
C PHE A 10 -25.22 13.36 -28.46
N ILE A 11 -25.79 12.18 -28.74
CA ILE A 11 -25.68 10.99 -27.87
C ILE A 11 -24.30 10.32 -27.98
N PHE A 12 -23.70 10.33 -29.17
CA PHE A 12 -22.40 9.70 -29.42
C PHE A 12 -21.24 10.19 -28.52
N PRO A 13 -21.02 11.51 -28.30
CA PRO A 13 -19.94 11.99 -27.42
C PRO A 13 -20.23 11.75 -25.93
N VAL A 14 -21.51 11.70 -25.52
CA VAL A 14 -21.90 11.44 -24.12
C VAL A 14 -21.66 9.99 -23.73
N VAL A 15 -21.88 9.04 -24.64
CA VAL A 15 -21.59 7.61 -24.39
C VAL A 15 -20.07 7.38 -24.34
N LEU A 16 -19.29 8.12 -25.13
CA LEU A 16 -17.83 7.96 -25.21
C LEU A 16 -17.11 8.43 -23.94
N THR A 17 -17.64 9.44 -23.23
CA THR A 17 -17.06 9.93 -21.97
C THR A 17 -17.33 9.02 -20.76
N PHE A 18 -18.29 8.11 -20.85
CA PHE A 18 -18.61 7.17 -19.76
C PHE A 18 -17.66 5.97 -19.66
N MET A 19 -16.91 5.65 -20.73
CA MET A 19 -15.96 4.52 -20.72
C MET A 19 -14.62 4.82 -20.03
N GLY A 20 -14.38 6.08 -19.61
CA GLY A 20 -13.10 6.52 -19.03
C GLY A 20 -13.02 6.51 -17.50
N SER A 21 -14.06 6.10 -16.77
CA SER A 21 -14.02 6.11 -15.30
C SER A 21 -13.42 4.82 -14.74
N CYS A 22 -12.09 4.71 -14.82
CA CYS A 22 -11.35 3.73 -14.01
C CYS A 22 -11.13 4.36 -12.62
N ALA A 23 -12.12 4.26 -11.74
CA ALA A 23 -11.91 4.60 -10.34
C ALA A 23 -11.07 3.50 -9.69
N VAL A 24 -9.75 3.71 -9.58
CA VAL A 24 -8.90 2.89 -8.70
C VAL A 24 -9.26 3.25 -7.26
N ILE A 25 -10.24 2.53 -6.72
CA ILE A 25 -10.55 2.58 -5.29
C ILE A 25 -9.42 1.82 -4.60
N GLN A 26 -8.43 2.54 -4.09
CA GLN A 26 -7.42 1.99 -3.18
C GLN A 26 -8.10 1.63 -1.85
N MET A 27 -8.69 0.43 -1.83
CA MET A 27 -9.29 -0.17 -0.64
C MET A 27 -8.18 -0.63 0.31
N GLY A 28 -7.96 0.17 1.35
CA GLY A 28 -7.17 -0.20 2.53
C GLY A 28 -5.78 0.41 2.61
N LEU A 29 -5.34 0.67 3.85
CA LEU A 29 -3.98 1.07 4.17
C LEU A 29 -3.04 -0.10 3.83
N LYS A 30 -2.51 -0.13 2.61
CA LYS A 30 -1.46 -1.07 2.23
C LYS A 30 -0.13 -0.57 2.78
N ILE A 31 0.48 -1.40 3.61
CA ILE A 31 1.90 -1.27 3.90
C ILE A 31 2.63 -1.64 2.63
N ASP A 32 3.50 -0.74 2.17
CA ASP A 32 4.30 -0.92 0.97
C ASP A 32 5.06 -2.25 0.99
N ALA A 33 5.52 -2.69 -0.19
CA ALA A 33 6.36 -3.87 -0.29
C ALA A 33 7.60 -3.70 0.61
N LEU A 34 7.97 -4.74 1.36
CA LEU A 34 9.18 -4.70 2.18
C LEU A 34 10.38 -4.66 1.23
N GLU A 35 11.33 -3.78 1.51
CA GLU A 35 12.55 -3.64 0.73
C GLU A 35 13.57 -4.71 1.14
N GLU A 36 14.12 -5.43 0.17
CA GLU A 36 15.17 -6.41 0.39
C GLU A 36 16.54 -5.80 0.07
N LYS A 37 17.45 -5.83 1.05
CA LYS A 37 18.80 -5.31 0.91
C LYS A 37 19.83 -6.41 1.17
N ILE A 38 20.67 -6.68 0.17
CA ILE A 38 21.78 -7.63 0.24
C ILE A 38 22.97 -6.89 0.88
N ILE A 39 23.40 -7.32 2.06
CA ILE A 39 24.46 -6.65 2.85
C ILE A 39 25.86 -7.14 2.45
N GLU A 40 26.00 -8.43 2.09
CA GLU A 40 27.27 -9.04 1.63
C GLU A 40 27.01 -10.00 0.45
N GLU A 41 28.05 -10.38 -0.30
CA GLU A 41 28.00 -11.42 -1.35
C GLU A 41 27.74 -12.81 -0.74
N GLY A 42 26.54 -13.01 -0.20
CA GLY A 42 26.06 -14.27 0.33
C GLY A 42 24.84 -14.71 -0.45
N SER A 43 24.99 -15.76 -1.27
CA SER A 43 23.91 -16.36 -2.08
C SER A 43 23.05 -17.35 -1.29
N GLY A 44 22.82 -17.07 0.00
CA GLY A 44 21.95 -17.90 0.83
C GLY A 44 20.48 -17.53 0.57
N PRO A 45 19.56 -18.49 0.47
CA PRO A 45 18.13 -18.18 0.37
C PRO A 45 17.59 -17.57 1.66
N ASN A 46 18.28 -17.80 2.79
CA ASN A 46 17.86 -17.36 4.11
C ASN A 46 18.06 -15.84 4.29
N LYS A 47 17.04 -15.19 4.84
CA LYS A 47 16.98 -13.75 5.08
C LYS A 47 16.81 -13.45 6.56
N VAL A 48 17.24 -12.26 6.96
CA VAL A 48 16.98 -11.70 8.30
C VAL A 48 16.16 -10.43 8.15
N LEU A 49 15.04 -10.36 8.85
CA LEU A 49 14.17 -9.20 8.83
C LEU A 49 14.71 -8.14 9.81
N LEU A 50 15.05 -6.95 9.31
CA LEU A 50 15.37 -5.79 10.13
C LEU A 50 14.10 -4.96 10.38
N ILE A 51 13.79 -4.71 11.64
CA ILE A 51 12.72 -3.81 12.06
C ILE A 51 13.35 -2.67 12.86
N ASP A 52 13.22 -1.45 12.33
CA ASP A 52 13.67 -0.24 13.00
C ASP A 52 12.48 0.43 13.70
N LEU A 53 12.57 0.57 15.03
CA LEU A 53 11.61 1.30 15.85
C LEU A 53 12.17 2.69 16.13
N ASP A 54 11.74 3.65 15.31
CA ASP A 54 12.09 5.06 15.48
C ASP A 54 10.90 5.85 16.04
N GLY A 55 11.13 6.54 17.17
CA GLY A 55 10.15 7.44 17.78
C GLY A 55 9.24 6.80 18.84
N PRO A 56 8.25 7.55 19.34
CA PRO A 56 7.44 7.11 20.48
C PRO A 56 6.55 5.92 20.13
N ILE A 57 6.69 4.83 20.89
CA ILE A 57 5.87 3.62 20.79
C ILE A 57 4.43 3.99 21.14
N SER A 58 3.60 4.19 20.11
CA SER A 58 2.19 4.52 20.29
C SER A 58 1.33 3.84 19.22
N ASN A 59 0.15 3.38 19.64
CA ASN A 59 -0.86 2.82 18.74
C ASN A 59 -1.86 3.88 18.25
N ARG A 60 -1.50 5.17 18.31
CA ARG A 60 -2.38 6.24 17.87
C ARG A 60 -2.17 6.45 16.37
N PRO A 61 -3.21 6.32 15.53
CA PRO A 61 -3.08 6.66 14.12
C PRO A 61 -2.74 8.15 14.01
N LYS A 62 -1.68 8.48 13.25
CA LYS A 62 -1.35 9.88 12.98
C LYS A 62 -2.44 10.46 12.09
N LYS A 63 -3.20 11.41 12.64
CA LYS A 63 -4.21 12.16 11.89
C LYS A 63 -3.47 13.19 11.04
N THR A 64 -3.67 13.14 9.73
CA THR A 64 -3.29 14.28 8.88
C THR A 64 -4.28 15.42 9.09
N LEU A 65 -3.84 16.67 8.87
CA LEU A 65 -4.65 17.88 9.05
C LEU A 65 -5.97 17.86 8.25
N THR A 66 -6.09 17.00 7.24
CA THR A 66 -7.28 16.85 6.39
C THR A 66 -8.25 15.76 6.86
N GLY A 67 -8.05 15.16 8.05
CA GLY A 67 -8.96 14.16 8.62
C GLY A 67 -8.86 12.76 8.01
N PHE A 68 -8.07 12.58 6.95
CA PHE A 68 -7.77 11.27 6.37
C PHE A 68 -6.68 10.58 7.21
N VAL A 69 -6.98 9.39 7.72
CA VAL A 69 -6.00 8.53 8.41
C VAL A 69 -5.03 8.00 7.37
N ARG A 70 -3.81 8.54 7.35
CA ARG A 70 -2.83 8.25 6.30
C ARG A 70 -1.71 7.31 6.75
N GLU A 71 -1.49 7.17 8.06
CA GLU A 71 -0.45 6.31 8.61
C GLU A 71 -1.05 5.37 9.67
N THR A 72 -0.82 4.07 9.48
CA THR A 72 -1.11 3.04 10.49
C THR A 72 -0.32 3.33 11.77
N GLY A 73 -0.89 2.97 12.93
CA GLY A 73 -0.14 3.05 14.19
C GLY A 73 1.12 2.19 14.13
N MET A 74 2.15 2.56 14.90
CA MET A 74 3.43 1.82 14.91
C MET A 74 3.20 0.32 15.20
N VAL A 75 2.31 0.01 16.15
CA VAL A 75 1.95 -1.37 16.53
C VAL A 75 1.27 -2.11 15.38
N ASP A 76 0.29 -1.48 14.71
CA ASP A 76 -0.39 -2.08 13.55
C ASP A 76 0.61 -2.37 12.42
N ARG A 77 1.56 -1.46 12.17
CA ARG A 77 2.64 -1.66 11.19
C ARG A 77 3.50 -2.87 11.54
N ILE A 78 3.94 -2.98 12.79
CA ILE A 78 4.76 -4.11 13.26
C ILE A 78 3.99 -5.42 13.13
N ARG A 79 2.70 -5.44 13.54
CA ARG A 79 1.86 -6.64 13.46
C ARG A 79 1.76 -7.18 12.04
N GLU A 80 1.50 -6.32 11.07
CA GLU A 80 1.41 -6.72 9.67
C GLU A 80 2.77 -7.10 9.07
N ILE A 81 3.87 -6.45 9.47
CA ILE A 81 5.24 -6.86 9.09
C ILE A 81 5.51 -8.28 9.59
N LEU A 82 5.22 -8.57 10.87
CA LEU A 82 5.38 -9.90 11.45
C LEU A 82 4.47 -10.93 10.79
N LYS A 83 3.24 -10.54 10.42
CA LYS A 83 2.32 -11.42 9.68
C LYS A 83 2.89 -11.79 8.31
N LYS A 84 3.33 -10.81 7.53
CA LYS A 84 4.01 -11.04 6.24
C LYS A 84 5.28 -11.88 6.42
N ALA A 85 6.03 -11.65 7.50
CA ALA A 85 7.24 -12.40 7.79
C ALA A 85 6.97 -13.87 8.14
N GLY A 86 5.84 -14.16 8.79
CA GLY A 86 5.40 -15.53 9.07
C GLY A 86 4.96 -16.30 7.82
N GLU A 87 4.63 -15.60 6.74
CA GLU A 87 4.29 -16.20 5.43
C GLU A 87 5.54 -16.49 4.58
N ASP A 88 6.72 -15.98 4.94
CA ASP A 88 7.98 -16.18 4.22
C ASP A 88 8.89 -17.18 4.95
N GLU A 89 8.98 -18.40 4.43
CA GLU A 89 9.81 -19.48 4.99
C GLU A 89 11.31 -19.16 4.96
N ASN A 90 11.75 -18.19 4.17
CA ASN A 90 13.16 -17.82 4.06
C ASN A 90 13.63 -16.93 5.21
N ILE A 91 12.70 -16.29 5.94
CA ILE A 91 13.05 -15.46 7.08
C ILE A 91 13.41 -16.37 8.26
N LYS A 92 14.71 -16.43 8.59
CA LYS A 92 15.23 -17.28 9.68
C LYS A 92 15.51 -16.53 10.97
N GLY A 93 15.42 -15.20 10.94
CA GLY A 93 15.68 -14.36 12.09
C GLY A 93 15.07 -12.97 11.97
N ILE A 94 14.90 -12.33 13.12
CA ILE A 94 14.41 -10.95 13.24
C ILE A 94 15.45 -10.16 14.03
N LEU A 95 15.88 -9.03 13.47
CA LEU A 95 16.71 -8.03 14.13
C LEU A 95 15.84 -6.81 14.43
N LEU A 96 15.60 -6.54 15.71
CA LEU A 96 14.84 -5.39 16.16
C LEU A 96 15.82 -4.31 16.66
N ARG A 97 15.90 -3.19 15.95
CA ARG A 97 16.66 -2.02 16.41
C ARG A 97 15.72 -1.04 17.07
N ILE A 98 16.05 -0.62 18.29
CA ILE A 98 15.30 0.38 19.05
C ILE A 98 16.26 1.54 19.33
N ASN A 99 15.89 2.74 18.90
CA ASN A 99 16.65 3.98 19.08
C ASN A 99 16.06 4.87 20.19
#